data_AF-A0A1G2DYM6-F1
#
_entry.id   AF-A0A1G2DYM6-F1
#
_cell.length_a   1.000
_cell.length_b   1.000
_cell.length_c   1.000
_cell.angle_alpha   90.00
_cell.angle_beta   90.00
_cell.angle_gamma   90.00
#
_symmetry.space_group_name_H-M   'P 1'
#
loop_
_entity.id
_entity.type
_entity.pdbx_description
1 polymer ?
#
loop_
_entity_poly.entity_id
_entity_poly.type
_entity_poly.pdbx_seq_one_letter_code
_entity_poly.pdbx_strand_id
1 'polypeptide(L)'
;MKIKNLKEYQKLCKKTAQKFKDKEKEIMTWGLGIAGEAGDLAGCIKKTFSHKNDQKAGIRENLGDTLWYAAMICNFFEWDFNEVLGENVEKLKKRYPQGFTKKAAKRKGIDWNER
;
A
#
# COMPACT_ATOMS: atom_id res chain seq x y z
N MET A 1 15.73 13.68 2.97
CA MET A 1 15.94 12.75 4.11
C MET A 1 16.06 11.32 3.57
N LYS A 2 16.93 10.48 4.14
CA LYS A 2 16.99 9.04 3.83
C LYS A 2 16.40 8.25 4.99
N ILE A 3 15.61 7.23 4.69
CA ILE A 3 15.05 6.32 5.71
C ILE A 3 15.97 5.11 5.84
N LYS A 4 16.32 4.72 7.07
CA LYS A 4 17.25 3.62 7.34
C LYS A 4 16.58 2.25 7.27
N ASN A 5 15.36 2.12 7.76
CA ASN A 5 14.57 0.89 7.72
C ASN A 5 13.05 1.14 7.82
N LEU A 6 12.25 0.10 7.58
CA LEU A 6 10.78 0.19 7.57
C LEU A 6 10.19 0.52 8.96
N LYS A 7 10.84 0.10 10.04
CA LYS A 7 10.41 0.44 11.40
C LYS A 7 10.57 1.94 11.68
N GLU A 8 11.65 2.55 11.18
CA GLU A 8 11.82 4.00 11.20
C GLU A 8 10.77 4.70 10.33
N TYR A 9 10.52 4.21 9.10
CA TYR A 9 9.48 4.74 8.22
C TYR A 9 8.11 4.78 8.92
N GLN A 10 7.66 3.63 9.45
CA GLN A 10 6.37 3.49 10.10
C GLN A 10 6.23 4.44 11.31
N LYS A 11 7.30 4.63 12.09
CA LYS A 11 7.34 5.61 13.18
C LYS A 11 7.26 7.05 12.69
N LEU A 12 7.93 7.39 11.60
CA LEU A 12 7.88 8.72 11.00
C LEU A 12 6.48 9.03 10.47
N CYS A 13 5.81 8.07 9.80
CA CYS A 13 4.42 8.22 9.38
C CYS A 13 3.49 8.55 10.55
N LYS A 14 3.64 7.82 11.67
CA LYS A 14 2.84 8.05 12.88
C LYS A 14 2.99 9.48 13.44
N LYS A 15 4.16 10.11 13.28
CA LYS A 15 4.40 11.48 13.77
C LYS A 15 3.64 12.55 12.99
N THR A 16 3.36 12.32 11.71
CA THR A 16 2.67 13.29 10.85
C THR A 16 1.17 13.02 10.76
N ALA A 17 0.70 11.91 11.32
CA ALA A 17 -0.70 11.52 11.28
C ALA A 17 -1.59 12.42 12.16
N GLN A 18 -2.79 12.70 11.67
CA GLN A 18 -3.86 13.24 12.50
C GLN A 18 -4.16 12.29 13.67
N LYS A 19 -4.47 12.87 14.84
CA LYS A 19 -4.95 12.13 16.00
C LYS A 19 -6.47 12.01 15.94
N PHE A 20 -6.98 10.81 16.20
CA PHE A 20 -8.40 10.51 16.27
C PHE A 20 -8.80 10.14 17.70
N LYS A 21 -9.97 10.60 18.12
CA LYS A 21 -10.60 10.12 19.37
C LYS A 21 -11.41 8.85 19.13
N ASP A 22 -12.00 8.75 17.95
CA ASP A 22 -12.82 7.63 17.49
C ASP A 22 -11.98 6.70 16.61
N LYS A 23 -11.89 5.43 17.02
CA LYS A 23 -11.09 4.40 16.36
C LYS A 23 -11.71 3.91 15.05
N GLU A 24 -13.03 3.88 14.94
CA GLU A 24 -13.70 3.49 13.70
C GLU A 24 -13.45 4.54 12.63
N LYS A 25 -13.60 5.82 12.99
CA LYS A 25 -13.27 6.94 12.10
C LYS A 25 -11.80 6.92 11.68
N GLU A 26 -10.89 6.58 12.60
CA GLU A 26 -9.46 6.47 12.30
C GLU A 26 -9.18 5.42 11.21
N ILE A 27 -9.63 4.17 11.41
CA ILE A 27 -9.36 3.10 10.43
C ILE A 27 -10.08 3.31 9.11
N MET A 28 -11.32 3.86 9.13
CA MET A 28 -12.02 4.24 7.91
C MET A 28 -11.25 5.31 7.14
N THR A 29 -10.68 6.30 7.84
CA THR A 29 -9.87 7.35 7.21
C THR A 29 -8.64 6.77 6.53
N TRP A 30 -7.91 5.88 7.22
CA TRP A 30 -6.71 5.25 6.65
C TRP A 30 -7.03 4.32 5.48
N GLY A 31 -8.08 3.51 5.59
CA GLY A 31 -8.51 2.60 4.54
C GLY A 31 -9.01 3.31 3.28
N LEU A 32 -9.87 4.32 3.44
CA LEU A 32 -10.38 5.12 2.31
C LEU A 32 -9.27 5.98 1.68
N GLY A 33 -8.30 6.43 2.47
CA GLY A 33 -7.10 7.12 1.96
C GLY A 33 -6.35 6.30 0.92
N ILE A 34 -6.16 4.99 1.14
CA ILE A 34 -5.55 4.11 0.13
C ILE A 34 -6.31 4.14 -1.20
N ALA A 35 -7.64 4.10 -1.15
CA ALA A 35 -8.45 4.13 -2.37
C ALA A 35 -8.34 5.46 -3.11
N GLY A 36 -8.28 6.58 -2.38
CA GLY A 36 -8.04 7.91 -2.95
C GLY A 36 -6.70 7.98 -3.69
N GLU A 37 -5.60 7.68 -2.99
CA GLU A 37 -4.25 7.74 -3.55
C GLU A 37 -4.04 6.74 -4.70
N ALA A 38 -4.66 5.56 -4.62
CA ALA A 38 -4.64 4.60 -5.71
C ALA A 38 -5.35 5.12 -6.97
N GLY A 39 -6.45 5.86 -6.79
CA GLY A 39 -7.17 6.53 -7.89
C GLY A 39 -6.31 7.60 -8.56
N ASP A 40 -5.66 8.45 -7.77
CA ASP A 40 -4.78 9.51 -8.28
C ASP A 40 -3.53 8.93 -8.95
N LEU A 41 -2.92 7.91 -8.36
CA LEU A 41 -1.82 7.14 -8.96
C LEU A 41 -2.24 6.57 -10.33
N ALA A 42 -3.41 5.93 -10.41
CA ALA A 42 -3.93 5.40 -11.67
C ALA A 42 -4.18 6.52 -12.69
N GLY A 43 -4.69 7.67 -12.24
CA GLY A 43 -4.89 8.87 -13.06
C GLY A 43 -3.59 9.41 -13.66
N CYS A 44 -2.53 9.56 -12.85
CA CYS A 44 -1.22 10.01 -13.31
C CYS A 44 -0.58 9.02 -14.29
N ILE A 45 -0.67 7.72 -14.03
CA ILE A 45 -0.21 6.67 -14.95
C ILE A 45 -0.95 6.79 -16.29
N LYS A 46 -2.29 6.85 -16.27
CA LYS A 46 -3.10 6.98 -17.49
C LYS A 46 -2.72 8.23 -18.29
N LYS A 47 -2.61 9.40 -17.65
CA LYS A 47 -2.22 10.66 -18.32
C LYS A 47 -0.83 10.54 -18.97
N THR A 48 0.12 9.91 -18.27
CA THR A 48 1.49 9.70 -18.77
C THR A 48 1.53 8.81 -20.00
N PHE A 49 0.89 7.65 -19.95
CA PHE A 49 1.08 6.62 -20.97
C PHE A 49 0.01 6.59 -22.06
N SER A 50 -1.19 7.13 -21.81
CA SER A 50 -2.27 7.20 -22.81
C SER A 50 -2.38 8.57 -23.47
N HIS A 51 -2.06 9.66 -22.76
CA HIS A 51 -2.25 11.03 -23.27
C HIS A 51 -0.93 11.78 -23.54
N LYS A 52 0.23 11.12 -23.38
CA LYS A 52 1.57 11.71 -23.55
C LYS A 52 1.80 12.97 -22.68
N ASN A 53 1.11 13.07 -21.54
CA ASN A 53 1.29 14.14 -20.56
C ASN A 53 2.13 13.60 -19.40
N ASP A 54 3.41 13.99 -19.32
CA ASP A 54 4.32 13.46 -18.29
C ASP A 54 3.87 13.86 -16.88
N GLN A 55 3.38 12.88 -16.12
CA GLN A 55 2.95 13.03 -14.73
C GLN A 55 3.79 12.15 -13.78
N LYS A 56 5.03 11.80 -14.14
CA LYS A 56 5.91 10.94 -13.31
C LYS A 56 6.12 11.46 -11.89
N ALA A 57 6.15 12.79 -11.70
CA ALA A 57 6.22 13.39 -10.37
C ALA A 57 5.00 12.98 -9.52
N GLY A 58 3.79 13.13 -10.08
CA GLY A 58 2.56 12.68 -9.43
C GLY A 58 2.52 11.17 -9.21
N ILE A 59 3.01 10.36 -10.14
CA ILE A 59 3.13 8.90 -9.92
C ILE A 59 3.98 8.60 -8.68
N ARG A 60 5.12 9.29 -8.54
CA ARG A 60 6.04 9.10 -7.41
C ARG A 60 5.43 9.55 -6.09
N GLU A 61 4.72 10.67 -6.10
CA GLU A 61 4.03 11.25 -4.94
C GLU A 61 2.93 10.32 -4.43
N ASN A 62 1.95 10.02 -5.28
CA ASN A 62 0.80 9.18 -4.90
C ASN A 62 1.20 7.74 -4.52
N LEU A 63 2.31 7.22 -5.07
CA LEU A 63 2.88 5.95 -4.60
C LEU A 63 3.39 6.07 -3.15
N GLY A 64 4.04 7.18 -2.81
CA GLY A 64 4.47 7.48 -1.44
C GLY A 64 3.29 7.63 -0.48
N ASP A 65 2.23 8.32 -0.89
CA ASP A 65 1.04 8.55 -0.06
C ASP A 65 0.24 7.25 0.15
N THR A 66 0.12 6.42 -0.88
CA THR A 66 -0.44 5.06 -0.76
C THR A 66 0.30 4.24 0.30
N LEU A 67 1.64 4.26 0.28
CA LEU A 67 2.47 3.56 1.26
C LEU A 67 2.37 4.17 2.66
N TRP A 68 2.18 5.49 2.75
CA TRP A 68 1.97 6.18 4.02
C TRP A 68 0.67 5.69 4.68
N TYR A 69 -0.44 5.64 3.93
CA TYR A 69 -1.69 5.10 4.45
C TYR A 69 -1.58 3.62 4.84
N ALA A 70 -0.87 2.80 4.06
CA ALA A 70 -0.60 1.40 4.42
C ALA A 70 0.18 1.27 5.76
N ALA A 71 1.20 2.12 5.97
CA ALA A 71 1.93 2.16 7.23
C ALA A 71 1.05 2.66 8.40
N MET A 72 0.09 3.55 8.14
CA MET A 72 -0.88 3.99 9.15
C MET A 72 -1.86 2.90 9.56
N ILE A 73 -2.29 2.05 8.62
CA ILE A 73 -3.07 0.85 8.94
C ILE A 73 -2.25 -0.10 9.83
N CYS A 74 -0.97 -0.32 9.52
CA CYS A 74 -0.09 -1.12 10.37
C CYS A 74 0.04 -0.51 11.77
N ASN A 75 0.18 0.82 11.89
CA ASN A 75 0.19 1.51 13.18
C ASN A 75 -1.13 1.38 13.96
N PHE A 76 -2.27 1.35 13.27
CA PHE A 76 -3.59 1.21 13.88
C PHE A 76 -3.78 -0.18 14.50
N PHE A 77 -3.41 -1.23 13.78
CA PHE A 77 -3.52 -2.62 14.25
C PHE A 77 -2.30 -3.12 15.02
N GLU A 78 -1.32 -2.25 15.27
CA GLU A 78 -0.05 -2.57 15.94
C GLU A 78 0.77 -3.65 15.22
N TRP A 79 0.64 -3.74 13.89
CA TRP A 79 1.42 -4.63 13.05
C TRP A 79 2.79 -4.04 12.71
N ASP A 80 3.81 -4.90 12.62
CA ASP A 80 5.10 -4.51 12.07
C ASP A 80 5.02 -4.47 10.54
N PHE A 81 5.31 -3.29 9.96
CA PHE A 81 5.17 -3.11 8.52
C PHE A 81 6.16 -3.96 7.72
N ASN A 82 7.35 -4.27 8.27
CA ASN A 82 8.31 -5.16 7.62
C ASN A 82 7.79 -6.60 7.59
N GLU A 83 7.13 -7.07 8.64
CA GLU A 83 6.52 -8.41 8.69
C GLU A 83 5.40 -8.54 7.65
N VAL A 84 4.49 -7.56 7.57
CA VAL A 84 3.41 -7.54 6.56
C VAL A 84 3.95 -7.64 5.13
N LEU A 85 5.04 -6.92 4.83
CA LEU A 85 5.70 -7.01 3.52
C LEU A 85 6.39 -8.37 3.32
N GLY A 86 7.03 -8.91 4.35
CA GLY A 86 7.67 -10.23 4.32
C GLY A 86 6.68 -11.36 4.01
N GLU A 87 5.53 -11.38 4.70
CA GLU A 87 4.45 -12.32 4.45
C GLU A 87 3.92 -12.23 3.02
N ASN A 88 3.81 -11.01 2.48
CA ASN A 88 3.42 -10.81 1.09
C ASN A 88 4.42 -11.45 0.12
N VAL A 89 5.72 -11.23 0.33
CA VAL A 89 6.80 -11.82 -0.47
C VAL A 89 6.75 -13.34 -0.40
N GLU A 90 6.64 -13.93 0.78
CA GLU A 90 6.59 -15.39 0.94
C GLU A 90 5.35 -16.00 0.27
N LYS A 91 4.18 -15.36 0.40
CA LYS A 91 2.97 -15.73 -0.34
C LYS A 91 3.18 -15.67 -1.86
N LEU A 92 3.85 -14.64 -2.37
CA LEU A 92 4.11 -14.47 -3.80
C LEU A 92 5.14 -15.47 -4.32
N LYS A 93 6.21 -15.76 -3.56
CA LYS A 93 7.20 -16.81 -3.91
C LYS A 93 6.53 -18.18 -4.01
N LYS A 94 5.67 -18.54 -3.05
CA LYS A 94 4.89 -19.78 -3.10
C LYS A 94 4.01 -19.86 -4.35
N ARG A 95 3.42 -18.73 -4.76
CA ARG A 95 2.58 -18.67 -5.97
C ARG A 95 3.39 -18.69 -7.27
N TYR A 96 4.56 -18.06 -7.26
CA TYR A 96 5.39 -17.81 -8.43
C TYR A 96 6.84 -18.26 -8.19
N PRO A 97 7.09 -19.56 -7.97
CA PRO A 97 8.42 -20.06 -7.58
C PRO A 97 9.47 -19.85 -8.67
N GLN A 98 9.05 -19.77 -9.94
CA GLN A 98 9.89 -19.49 -11.10
C GLN A 98 9.57 -18.13 -11.74
N GLY A 99 8.98 -17.21 -10.97
CA GLY A 99 8.47 -15.93 -11.46
C GLY A 99 7.04 -16.02 -12.01
N PHE A 100 6.58 -14.89 -12.55
CA PHE A 100 5.19 -14.73 -13.01
C PHE A 100 4.87 -15.66 -14.19
N THR A 101 3.71 -16.32 -14.12
CA THR A 101 3.11 -16.99 -15.27
C THR A 101 1.62 -16.70 -15.34
N LYS A 102 1.05 -16.56 -16.56
CA LYS A 102 -0.39 -16.36 -16.75
C LYS A 102 -1.23 -17.49 -16.12
N LYS A 103 -0.70 -18.72 -16.13
CA LYS A 103 -1.33 -19.89 -15.51
C LYS A 103 -1.43 -19.73 -13.99
N ALA A 104 -0.34 -19.40 -13.32
CA ALA A 104 -0.32 -19.19 -11.86
C ALA A 104 -1.06 -17.92 -11.42
N ALA A 105 -1.23 -16.95 -12.31
CA ALA A 105 -1.97 -15.72 -12.03
C ALA A 105 -3.50 -15.91 -11.95
N LYS A 106 -4.04 -16.97 -12.56
CA LYS A 106 -5.47 -17.30 -12.46
C LYS A 106 -5.80 -17.66 -11.00
N ARG A 107 -6.74 -16.92 -10.40
CA ARG A 107 -7.26 -17.20 -9.05
C ARG A 107 -8.68 -17.75 -9.14
N LYS A 108 -9.01 -18.72 -8.29
CA LYS A 108 -10.40 -18.90 -7.83
C LYS A 108 -10.68 -17.79 -6.80
N GLY A 109 -11.92 -17.33 -6.68
CA GLY A 109 -12.29 -16.27 -5.73
C GLY A 109 -11.72 -16.52 -4.33
N ILE A 110 -11.35 -15.46 -3.62
CA ILE A 110 -10.87 -15.56 -2.24
C ILE A 110 -12.06 -15.25 -1.35
N ASP A 111 -12.53 -16.22 -0.57
CA ASP A 111 -13.30 -15.94 0.63
C ASP A 111 -12.30 -15.62 1.75
N TRP A 112 -12.45 -14.46 2.38
CA TRP A 112 -11.58 -13.99 3.45
C TRP A 112 -12.01 -14.52 4.82
N ASN A 113 -13.18 -15.16 4.92
CA ASN A 113 -13.70 -15.76 6.15
C ASN A 113 -13.31 -17.25 6.32
N GLU A 114 -12.71 -17.88 5.30
CA GLU A 114 -12.31 -19.29 5.30
C GLU A 114 -10.81 -19.52 5.55
N ARG A 115 -10.09 -18.51 6.06
CA ARG A 115 -8.63 -18.57 6.32
C ARG A 115 -8.27 -18.54 7.80
#